data_AF-A0A5B0S7Q7-F1
#
_entry.id   AF-A0A5B0S7Q7-F1
#
_cell.length_a   1.000
_cell.length_b   1.000
_cell.length_c   1.000
_cell.angle_alpha   90.00
_cell.angle_beta   90.00
_cell.angle_gamma   90.00
#
_symmetry.space_group_name_H-M   'P 1'
#
loop_
_entity.id
_entity.type
_entity.pdbx_description
1 polymer ?
#
loop_
_entity_poly.entity_id
_entity_poly.type
_entity_poly.pdbx_seq_one_letter_code
_entity_poly.pdbx_strand_id
1 'polypeptide(L)'
;MCLLRENPKQTFCEWKGHASYYDLVHPASNTASKAVAWTYKSPSDQNKALANHLAFYPAGPLRCFVDDEEATAQDGNFYGGWKTSEISGGKKGMKGGPGTLGW
;
A
#
# COMPACT_ATOMS: atom_id res chain seq x y z
N MET A 1 -17.98 -8.21 11.68
CA MET A 1 -18.05 -6.76 11.38
C MET A 1 -16.97 -6.47 10.34
N CYS A 2 -17.30 -5.87 9.19
CA CYS A 2 -16.30 -5.60 8.15
C CYS A 2 -15.52 -4.33 8.50
N LEU A 3 -14.20 -4.43 8.65
CA LEU A 3 -13.33 -3.30 9.02
C LEU A 3 -13.01 -2.40 7.83
N LEU A 4 -13.13 -2.89 6.59
CA LEU A 4 -12.88 -2.13 5.38
C LEU A 4 -14.19 -1.64 4.76
N ARG A 5 -14.26 -0.34 4.47
CA ARG A 5 -15.38 0.29 3.76
C ARG A 5 -14.88 0.88 2.45
N GLU A 6 -15.64 0.69 1.36
CA GLU A 6 -15.28 1.28 0.07
C GLU A 6 -15.09 2.80 0.16
N ASN A 7 -14.08 3.29 -0.54
CA ASN A 7 -13.79 4.71 -0.69
C ASN A 7 -13.97 5.09 -2.18
N PRO A 8 -14.64 6.22 -2.49
CA PRO A 8 -14.86 6.65 -3.88
C PRO A 8 -13.58 7.04 -4.63
N LYS A 9 -12.45 7.22 -3.93
CA LYS A 9 -11.15 7.51 -4.54
C LYS A 9 -10.76 6.39 -5.49
N GLN A 10 -10.30 6.80 -6.67
CA GLN A 10 -9.67 5.92 -7.65
C GLN A 10 -8.40 6.59 -8.18
N THR A 11 -7.42 5.77 -8.55
CA THR A 11 -6.21 6.21 -9.26
C THR A 11 -5.97 5.30 -10.44
N PHE A 12 -5.28 5.81 -11.45
CA PHE A 12 -4.92 5.03 -12.63
C PHE A 12 -3.41 4.84 -12.69
N CYS A 13 -3.00 3.61 -13.01
CA CYS A 13 -1.64 3.25 -13.31
C CYS A 13 -1.62 2.67 -14.72
N GLU A 14 -0.81 3.23 -15.60
CA GLU A 14 -0.70 2.85 -17.00
C GLU A 14 -0.32 1.37 -17.19
N TRP A 15 0.35 0.76 -16.22
CA TRP A 15 0.72 -0.65 -16.26
C TRP A 15 -0.29 -1.58 -15.62
N LYS A 16 -0.94 -1.16 -14.52
CA LYS A 16 -1.75 -2.05 -13.66
C LYS A 16 -3.27 -1.83 -13.81
N GLY A 17 -3.70 -0.69 -14.32
CA GLY A 17 -5.11 -0.31 -14.45
C GLY A 17 -5.60 0.57 -13.29
N HIS A 18 -6.91 0.52 -13.03
CA HIS A 18 -7.56 1.34 -12.01
C HIS A 18 -7.46 0.72 -10.62
N ALA A 19 -6.89 1.46 -9.67
CA ALA A 19 -6.90 1.12 -8.26
C ALA A 19 -8.17 1.67 -7.59
N SER A 20 -8.86 0.83 -6.82
CA SER A 20 -9.95 1.20 -5.92
C SER A 20 -9.45 1.22 -4.49
N TYR A 21 -9.98 2.11 -3.66
CA TYR A 21 -9.49 2.31 -2.28
C TYR A 21 -10.52 1.90 -1.24
N TYR A 22 -10.03 1.61 -0.03
CA TYR A 22 -10.85 1.35 1.16
C TYR A 22 -10.41 2.24 2.33
N ASP A 23 -11.40 2.68 3.11
CA ASP A 23 -11.23 3.20 4.45
C ASP A 23 -11.09 2.04 5.45
N LEU A 24 -10.28 2.21 6.49
CA LEU A 24 -10.29 1.32 7.66
C LEU A 24 -11.12 1.96 8.77
N VAL A 25 -12.17 1.26 9.18
CA VAL A 25 -13.08 1.67 10.26
C VAL A 25 -12.60 1.04 11.57
N HIS A 26 -12.32 1.88 12.55
CA HIS A 26 -11.92 1.45 13.88
C HIS A 26 -13.13 0.85 14.62
N PRO A 27 -13.06 -0.40 15.12
CA PRO A 27 -14.23 -1.12 15.60
C PRO A 27 -14.83 -0.52 16.88
N ALA A 28 -14.02 0.11 17.75
CA ALA A 28 -14.50 0.65 19.01
C ALA A 28 -15.08 2.06 18.90
N SER A 29 -14.54 2.89 18.01
CA SER A 29 -14.90 4.31 17.89
C SER A 29 -15.73 4.62 16.64
N ASN A 30 -15.83 3.67 15.70
CA ASN A 30 -16.44 3.84 14.38
C ASN A 30 -15.83 4.98 13.54
N THR A 31 -14.63 5.45 13.91
CA THR A 31 -13.87 6.44 13.16
C THR A 31 -13.15 5.78 11.99
N ALA A 32 -12.97 6.49 10.88
CA ALA A 32 -12.42 5.91 9.65
C ALA A 32 -11.09 6.57 9.24
N SER A 33 -10.04 5.77 9.16
CA SER A 33 -8.77 6.14 8.50
C SER A 33 -8.95 6.01 6.99
N LYS A 34 -8.79 7.13 6.27
CA LYS A 34 -9.20 7.25 4.87
C LYS A 34 -8.19 6.64 3.90
N ALA A 35 -8.70 5.91 2.91
CA ALA A 35 -7.94 5.40 1.76
C ALA A 35 -6.60 4.70 2.13
N VAL A 36 -6.60 3.91 3.20
CA VAL A 36 -5.40 3.25 3.75
C VAL A 36 -5.04 1.94 3.04
N ALA A 37 -6.01 1.37 2.32
CA ALA A 37 -5.82 0.17 1.52
C ALA A 37 -6.29 0.42 0.09
N TRP A 38 -5.70 -0.29 -0.87
CA TRP A 38 -6.15 -0.30 -2.25
C TRP A 38 -6.12 -1.69 -2.85
N THR A 39 -6.86 -1.87 -3.94
CA THR A 39 -6.90 -3.09 -4.74
C THR A 39 -7.06 -2.75 -6.20
N TYR A 40 -6.60 -3.65 -7.07
CA TYR A 40 -6.97 -3.64 -8.48
C TYR A 40 -8.11 -4.64 -8.68
N LYS A 41 -9.36 -4.14 -8.79
CA LYS A 41 -10.54 -5.02 -9.03
C LYS A 41 -10.51 -5.63 -10.44
N SER A 42 -10.06 -4.83 -11.41
CA SER A 42 -9.92 -5.22 -12.82
C SER A 42 -8.53 -4.80 -13.34
N PRO A 43 -7.46 -5.51 -12.94
CA PRO A 43 -6.12 -5.19 -13.39
C PRO A 43 -5.93 -5.46 -14.89
N SER A 44 -4.85 -4.92 -15.47
CA SER A 44 -4.44 -5.24 -16.84
C SER A 44 -4.12 -6.74 -17.01
N ASP A 45 -4.15 -7.24 -18.25
CA ASP A 45 -3.94 -8.66 -18.54
C ASP A 45 -2.62 -9.22 -17.98
N GLN A 46 -1.56 -8.43 -18.02
CA GLN A 46 -0.23 -8.80 -17.50
C GLN A 46 -0.19 -8.87 -15.97
N ASN A 47 -1.18 -8.30 -15.27
CA ASN A 47 -1.24 -8.19 -13.81
C ASN A 47 -2.49 -8.86 -13.22
N LYS A 48 -3.12 -9.80 -13.93
CA LYS A 48 -4.31 -10.53 -13.48
C LYS A 48 -4.15 -11.16 -12.09
N ALA A 49 -2.94 -11.58 -11.73
CA ALA A 49 -2.64 -12.13 -10.42
C ALA A 49 -2.91 -11.15 -9.26
N LEU A 50 -2.89 -9.83 -9.51
CA LEU A 50 -3.18 -8.81 -8.49
C LEU A 50 -4.67 -8.66 -8.21
N ALA A 51 -5.55 -9.28 -9.01
CA ALA A 51 -6.99 -9.10 -8.89
C ALA A 51 -7.46 -9.37 -7.45
N ASN A 52 -8.18 -8.40 -6.88
CA ASN A 52 -8.77 -8.44 -5.55
C ASN A 52 -7.78 -8.62 -4.37
N HIS A 53 -6.47 -8.58 -4.61
CA HIS A 53 -5.50 -8.49 -3.54
C HIS A 53 -5.51 -7.08 -2.94
N LEU A 54 -5.34 -7.00 -1.63
CA LEU A 54 -5.24 -5.73 -0.91
C LEU A 54 -3.78 -5.38 -0.68
N ALA A 55 -3.46 -4.12 -0.88
CA ALA A 55 -2.19 -3.53 -0.51
C ALA A 55 -2.43 -2.38 0.48
N PHE A 56 -1.44 -2.14 1.33
CA PHE A 56 -1.49 -1.17 2.43
C PHE A 56 -0.24 -0.31 2.42
N TYR A 57 -0.37 0.95 2.85
CA TYR A 57 0.76 1.87 2.97
C TYR A 57 1.32 1.83 4.40
N PRO A 58 2.53 1.30 4.65
CA PRO A 58 3.18 1.42 5.95
C PRO A 58 3.60 2.86 6.31
N ALA A 59 3.64 3.78 5.34
CA ALA A 59 3.83 5.21 5.59
C ALA A 59 2.58 5.92 6.16
N GLY A 60 1.49 5.17 6.37
CA GLY A 60 0.20 5.70 6.81
C GLY A 60 -0.09 5.48 8.30
N PRO A 61 -1.36 5.55 8.72
CA PRO A 61 -1.78 5.35 10.11
C PRO A 61 -1.74 3.87 10.56
N LEU A 62 -1.16 2.99 9.74
CA LEU A 62 -1.14 1.55 9.96
C LEU A 62 0.27 1.13 10.37
N ARG A 63 0.34 0.22 11.33
CA ARG A 63 1.53 -0.59 11.56
C ARG A 63 1.38 -1.88 10.78
N CYS A 64 2.22 -2.07 9.78
CA CYS A 64 2.19 -3.24 8.92
C CYS A 64 3.28 -4.20 9.36
N PHE A 65 2.96 -5.49 9.47
CA PHE A 65 3.91 -6.52 9.84
C PHE A 65 4.01 -7.56 8.73
N VAL A 66 5.23 -8.04 8.50
CA VAL A 66 5.51 -9.25 7.72
C VAL A 66 6.04 -10.26 8.72
N ASP A 67 5.26 -11.32 8.93
CA ASP A 67 5.40 -12.20 10.09
C ASP A 67 5.41 -11.38 11.40
N ASP A 68 6.49 -11.45 12.18
CA ASP A 68 6.66 -10.72 13.44
C ASP A 68 7.49 -9.42 13.29
N GLU A 69 7.91 -9.07 12.06
CA GLU A 69 8.72 -7.88 11.80
C GLU A 69 7.87 -6.70 11.29
N GLU A 70 8.00 -5.54 11.92
CA GLU A 70 7.33 -4.31 11.47
C GLU A 70 7.96 -3.80 10.16
N ALA A 71 7.17 -3.78 9.10
CA ALA A 71 7.58 -3.26 7.79
C ALA A 71 7.72 -1.74 7.86
N THR A 72 8.93 -1.24 7.59
CA THR A 72 9.20 0.19 7.61
C THR A 72 8.99 0.79 6.23
N ALA A 73 8.32 1.94 6.17
CA ALA A 73 8.12 2.64 4.92
C ALA A 73 9.46 3.00 4.27
N GLN A 74 9.50 2.85 2.95
CA GLN A 74 10.59 3.35 2.15
C GLN A 74 10.55 4.88 2.06
N ASP A 75 11.72 5.53 2.05
CA ASP A 75 11.84 6.97 1.89
C ASP A 75 11.17 7.46 0.59
N GLY A 76 10.42 8.56 0.70
CA GLY A 76 9.63 9.11 -0.41
C GLY A 76 8.33 8.36 -0.74
N ASN A 77 8.05 7.23 -0.07
CA ASN A 77 6.80 6.46 -0.19
C ASN A 77 6.42 6.09 -1.64
N PHE A 78 7.42 5.93 -2.51
CA PHE A 78 7.20 5.67 -3.92
C PHE A 78 6.50 4.32 -4.11
N TYR A 79 5.31 4.32 -4.72
CA TYR A 79 4.41 3.17 -4.85
C TYR A 79 4.09 2.40 -3.55
N GLY A 80 4.29 3.00 -2.38
CA GLY A 80 4.05 2.32 -1.11
C GLY A 80 5.10 1.25 -0.80
N GLY A 81 6.31 1.42 -1.33
CA GLY A 81 7.43 0.57 -1.01
C GLY A 81 7.73 0.55 0.48
N TRP A 82 8.24 -0.59 0.94
CA TRP A 82 8.59 -0.84 2.33
C TRP A 82 9.75 -1.81 2.39
N LYS A 83 10.36 -1.91 3.58
CA LYS A 83 11.50 -2.78 3.84
C LYS A 83 11.35 -3.53 5.16
N THR A 84 12.01 -4.69 5.20
CA THR A 84 12.30 -5.50 6.39
C THR A 84 13.78 -5.82 6.41
N SER A 85 14.24 -6.55 7.44
CA SER A 85 15.61 -7.02 7.57
C SER A 85 15.99 -7.94 6.40
N GLU A 86 15.05 -8.77 5.93
CA GLU A 86 15.19 -9.62 4.75
C GLU A 86 15.09 -8.81 3.45
N ILE A 87 14.09 -7.91 3.34
CA ILE A 87 13.80 -7.15 2.12
C ILE A 87 14.31 -5.71 2.28
N SER A 88 15.62 -5.52 2.10
CA SER A 88 16.29 -4.22 2.34
C SER A 88 16.70 -3.46 1.07
N GLY A 89 16.66 -4.11 -0.10
CA GLY A 89 17.29 -3.61 -1.32
C GLY A 89 18.82 -3.74 -1.33
N GLY A 90 19.40 -4.44 -0.34
CA GLY A 90 20.83 -4.70 -0.24
C GLY A 90 21.68 -3.43 -0.07
N LYS A 91 22.94 -3.46 -0.53
CA LYS A 91 23.88 -2.33 -0.37
C LYS A 91 23.40 -1.01 -1.01
N LYS A 92 22.51 -1.09 -2.00
CA LYS A 92 21.97 0.07 -2.72
C LYS A 92 20.70 0.62 -2.08
N GLY A 93 20.13 -0.09 -1.09
CA GLY A 93 18.83 0.23 -0.52
C GLY A 93 17.67 0.00 -1.49
N MET A 94 16.46 0.25 -1.03
CA MET A 94 15.26 0.28 -1.86
C MET A 94 15.19 1.65 -2.56
N LYS A 95 14.80 1.70 -3.85
CA LYS A 95 14.70 2.94 -4.66
C LYS A 95 13.84 4.06 -4.06
N GLY A 96 14.46 4.97 -3.33
CA GLY A 96 13.84 6.12 -2.64
C GLY A 96 14.84 6.65 -1.62
N GLY A 97 15.33 7.88 -1.83
CA GLY A 97 16.45 8.55 -1.14
C GLY A 97 16.67 9.97 -1.73
N PRO A 98 17.65 10.79 -1.29
CA PRO A 98 17.46 12.24 -1.09
C PRO A 98 16.79 13.06 -2.22
N GLY A 99 15.56 13.52 -1.96
CA GLY A 99 14.81 14.53 -2.74
C GLY A 99 13.55 14.01 -3.47
N THR A 100 13.47 12.69 -3.69
CA THR A 100 12.34 11.85 -4.17
C THR A 100 11.18 12.55 -4.93
N LEU A 101 10.90 12.21 -6.17
CA LEU A 101 10.03 11.07 -6.49
C LEU A 101 10.73 10.27 -7.60
N GLY A 102 11.30 9.10 -7.25
CA GLY A 102 12.05 8.24 -8.17
C GLY A 102 13.58 8.36 -8.16
N TRP A 103 14.17 9.09 -7.19
CA TRP A 103 15.62 9.27 -7.00
C TRP A 103 16.36 7.94 -6.81
#